data_AF-A0A9D9K2G4-F1
#
_entry.id   AF-A0A9D9K2G4-F1
#
_cell.length_a   1.000
_cell.length_b   1.000
_cell.length_c   1.000
_cell.angle_alpha   90.00
_cell.angle_beta   90.00
_cell.angle_gamma   90.00
#
_symmetry.space_group_name_H-M   'P 1'
#
loop_
_entity.id
_entity.type
_entity.pdbx_description
1 polymer ?
#
loop_
_entity_poly.entity_id
_entity_poly.type
_entity_poly.pdbx_seq_one_letter_code
_entity_poly.pdbx_strand_id
1 'polypeptide(L)'
;MHSDLIGKIEKARRYAQEPERIALDELTVRFHGGNNDHIVQLANGRWACDCDVFRLRGVCAHVMTLQKALEPMLSAEARDPGPVIIHSELISMIEKSRRYLHELDRIEILSLRARFRGNNNDHTLMLTDTGWSCDCSTFRVWNTCAHVMALQRILAPMLPTVAREAGTIIVEDHLVSALN
;
A
#
# COMPACT_ATOMS: atom_id res chain seq x y z
N MET A 1 -19.60 -5.81 23.64
CA MET A 1 -19.89 -5.70 22.19
C MET A 1 -19.40 -4.38 21.61
N HIS A 2 -19.69 -3.19 22.16
CA HIS A 2 -19.11 -1.92 21.65
C HIS A 2 -17.62 -1.72 21.98
N SER A 3 -17.15 -2.31 23.09
CA SER A 3 -15.73 -2.35 23.49
C SER A 3 -14.82 -2.94 22.42
N ASP A 4 -15.34 -3.87 21.63
CA ASP A 4 -14.51 -4.73 20.81
C ASP A 4 -14.07 -4.00 19.54
N LEU A 5 -14.95 -3.18 18.93
CA LEU A 5 -14.64 -2.41 17.72
C LEU A 5 -13.71 -1.22 18.01
N ILE A 6 -13.95 -0.48 19.09
CA ILE A 6 -13.07 0.62 19.53
C ILE A 6 -11.64 0.08 19.72
N GLY A 7 -11.51 -1.06 20.42
CA GLY A 7 -10.22 -1.73 20.58
C GLY A 7 -9.57 -2.15 19.25
N LYS A 8 -10.35 -2.53 18.22
CA LYS A 8 -9.80 -2.80 16.88
C LYS A 8 -9.31 -1.52 16.19
N ILE A 9 -10.01 -0.40 16.34
CA ILE A 9 -9.62 0.89 15.77
C ILE A 9 -8.33 1.39 16.41
N GLU A 10 -8.22 1.35 17.74
CA GLU A 10 -7.00 1.70 18.46
C GLU A 10 -5.81 0.81 18.05
N LYS A 11 -6.06 -0.49 17.96
CA LYS A 11 -5.07 -1.46 17.49
C LYS A 11 -4.62 -1.16 16.06
N ALA A 12 -5.54 -0.80 15.16
CA ALA A 12 -5.21 -0.40 13.80
C ALA A 12 -4.35 0.87 13.75
N ARG A 13 -4.66 1.88 14.59
CA ARG A 13 -3.86 3.12 14.69
C ARG A 13 -2.43 2.83 15.16
N ARG A 14 -2.27 1.91 16.11
CA ARG A 14 -0.95 1.47 16.57
C ARG A 14 -0.20 0.74 15.46
N TYR A 15 -0.84 -0.24 14.84
CA TYR A 15 -0.28 -1.01 13.73
C TYR A 15 0.10 -0.15 12.51
N ALA A 16 -0.63 0.92 12.24
CA ALA A 16 -0.28 1.87 11.19
C ALA A 16 1.07 2.60 11.44
N GLN A 17 1.52 2.66 12.70
CA GLN A 17 2.82 3.22 13.09
C GLN A 17 3.94 2.17 13.09
N GLU A 18 3.62 0.91 12.81
CA GLU A 18 4.55 -0.23 12.77
C GLU A 18 4.51 -0.90 11.37
N PRO A 19 4.77 -0.16 10.27
CA PRO A 19 4.62 -0.66 8.91
C PRO A 19 5.54 -1.85 8.59
N GLU A 20 6.65 -2.02 9.33
CA GLU A 20 7.55 -3.17 9.21
C GLU A 20 6.91 -4.51 9.66
N ARG A 21 5.71 -4.48 10.25
CA ARG A 21 4.89 -5.68 10.45
C ARG A 21 4.29 -6.23 9.17
N ILE A 22 4.28 -5.45 8.10
CA ILE A 22 3.62 -5.77 6.86
C ILE A 22 4.70 -6.15 5.85
N ALA A 23 4.50 -7.28 5.17
CA ALA A 23 5.29 -7.68 4.02
C ALA A 23 4.38 -7.65 2.79
N LEU A 24 4.64 -6.74 1.84
CA LEU A 24 3.98 -6.72 0.54
C LEU A 24 4.61 -7.80 -0.34
N ASP A 25 3.83 -8.84 -0.65
CA ASP A 25 4.26 -9.96 -1.48
C ASP A 25 3.93 -9.68 -2.97
N GLU A 26 2.76 -9.08 -3.24
CA GLU A 26 2.31 -8.70 -4.58
C GLU A 26 1.65 -7.32 -4.57
N LEU A 27 1.88 -6.53 -5.62
CA LEU A 27 1.25 -5.22 -5.81
C LEU A 27 1.04 -4.97 -7.30
N THR A 28 -0.12 -4.44 -7.67
CA THR A 28 -0.36 -3.85 -8.99
C THR A 28 -0.95 -2.46 -8.80
N VAL A 29 -0.32 -1.46 -9.40
CA VAL A 29 -0.79 -0.07 -9.38
C VAL A 29 -0.92 0.49 -10.78
N ARG A 30 -1.87 1.40 -10.95
CA ARG A 30 -1.88 2.38 -12.04
C ARG A 30 -1.17 3.62 -11.55
N PHE A 31 -0.20 4.10 -12.33
CA PHE A 31 0.60 5.27 -12.01
C PHE A 31 0.35 6.35 -13.05
N HIS A 32 -0.28 7.45 -12.63
CA HIS A 32 -0.50 8.64 -13.46
C HIS A 32 0.81 9.44 -13.59
N GLY A 33 1.59 9.11 -14.61
CA GLY A 33 2.87 9.75 -14.91
C GLY A 33 2.71 11.20 -15.40
N GLY A 34 3.82 11.79 -15.84
CA GLY A 34 3.79 13.15 -16.39
C GLY A 34 3.03 13.28 -17.71
N ASN A 35 3.05 12.23 -18.53
CA ASN A 35 2.48 12.24 -19.89
C ASN A 35 1.42 11.16 -20.11
N ASN A 36 1.56 10.01 -19.45
CA ASN A 36 0.74 8.82 -19.66
C ASN A 36 0.58 8.03 -18.35
N ASP A 37 -0.41 7.15 -18.34
CA ASP A 37 -0.61 6.17 -17.28
C ASP A 37 0.27 4.94 -17.52
N HIS A 38 0.75 4.37 -16.43
CA HIS A 38 1.63 3.21 -16.44
C HIS A 38 1.16 2.15 -15.46
N ILE A 39 1.20 0.88 -15.86
CA ILE A 39 1.04 -0.23 -14.94
C ILE A 39 2.39 -0.57 -14.31
N VAL A 40 2.42 -0.57 -12.98
CA VAL A 40 3.59 -1.00 -12.20
C VAL A 40 3.22 -2.19 -11.33
N GLN A 41 4.04 -3.23 -11.35
CA GLN A 41 3.80 -4.48 -10.65
C GLN A 41 5.00 -4.84 -9.77
N LEU A 42 4.71 -5.40 -8.61
CA LEU A 42 5.65 -6.12 -7.76
C LEU A 42 5.17 -7.56 -7.65
N ALA A 43 6.05 -8.51 -7.95
CA ALA A 43 5.82 -9.93 -7.68
C ALA A 43 7.15 -10.63 -7.45
N ASN A 44 7.21 -11.55 -6.48
CA ASN A 44 8.42 -12.31 -6.16
C ASN A 44 9.65 -11.41 -5.92
N GLY A 45 9.46 -10.29 -5.21
CA GLY A 45 10.53 -9.33 -4.93
C GLY A 45 10.98 -8.47 -6.11
N ARG A 46 10.37 -8.62 -7.29
CA ARG A 46 10.79 -7.94 -8.52
C ARG A 46 9.75 -6.95 -9.01
N TRP A 47 10.24 -5.79 -9.44
CA TRP A 47 9.43 -4.75 -10.05
C TRP A 47 9.34 -4.92 -11.57
N ALA A 48 8.20 -4.53 -12.12
CA ALA A 48 7.99 -4.34 -13.55
C ALA A 48 7.20 -3.06 -13.78
N CYS A 49 7.55 -2.28 -14.79
CA CYS A 49 6.78 -1.12 -15.24
C CYS A 49 6.72 -1.14 -16.76
N ASP A 50 5.53 -0.83 -17.31
CA ASP A 50 5.32 -0.83 -18.77
C ASP A 50 5.95 0.37 -19.50
N CYS A 51 6.46 1.38 -18.78
CA CYS A 51 7.07 2.55 -19.38
C CYS A 51 8.37 2.22 -20.15
N ASP A 52 8.63 2.97 -21.23
CA ASP A 52 9.79 2.77 -22.10
C ASP A 52 11.11 2.82 -21.34
N VAL A 53 11.22 3.72 -20.37
CA VAL A 53 12.44 3.89 -19.56
C VAL A 53 12.74 2.61 -18.78
N PHE A 54 11.73 2.00 -18.16
CA PHE A 54 11.90 0.75 -17.42
C PHE A 54 12.26 -0.41 -18.36
N ARG A 55 11.58 -0.51 -19.52
CA ARG A 55 11.88 -1.55 -20.52
C ARG A 55 13.32 -1.48 -21.04
N LEU A 56 13.88 -0.28 -21.15
CA LEU A 56 15.25 -0.05 -21.63
C LEU A 56 16.31 -0.17 -20.53
N ARG A 57 15.99 0.21 -19.29
CA ARG A 57 16.99 0.41 -18.21
C ARG A 57 16.83 -0.54 -17.02
N GLY A 58 15.68 -1.18 -16.85
CA GLY A 58 15.32 -1.93 -15.64
C GLY A 58 15.01 -1.04 -14.41
N VAL A 59 15.02 0.29 -14.58
CA VAL A 59 14.71 1.27 -13.53
C VAL A 59 13.95 2.46 -14.14
N CYS A 60 13.03 3.04 -13.38
CA CYS A 60 12.31 4.24 -13.78
C CYS A 60 11.83 5.02 -12.55
N ALA A 61 11.43 6.29 -12.74
CA ALA A 61 10.93 7.13 -11.66
C ALA A 61 9.70 6.51 -10.93
N HIS A 62 8.81 5.81 -11.65
CA HIS A 62 7.61 5.18 -11.08
C HIS A 62 7.96 4.11 -10.04
N VAL A 63 8.85 3.17 -10.42
CA VAL A 63 9.34 2.12 -9.53
C VAL A 63 10.10 2.73 -8.36
N MET A 64 10.99 3.70 -8.61
CA MET A 64 11.74 4.37 -7.54
C MET A 64 10.82 5.06 -6.51
N THR A 65 9.73 5.67 -6.97
CA THR A 65 8.72 6.26 -6.06
C THR A 65 8.07 5.19 -5.20
N LEU A 66 7.61 4.08 -5.77
CA LEU A 66 6.98 3.00 -5.01
C LEU A 66 7.97 2.33 -4.04
N GLN A 67 9.20 2.09 -4.47
CA GLN A 67 10.28 1.59 -3.61
C GLN A 67 10.48 2.48 -2.38
N LYS A 68 10.46 3.81 -2.58
CA LYS A 68 10.65 4.75 -1.49
C LYS A 68 9.40 4.92 -0.60
N ALA A 69 8.21 4.99 -1.20
CA ALA A 69 6.95 5.17 -0.47
C ALA A 69 6.58 3.95 0.38
N LEU A 70 6.92 2.75 -0.10
CA LEU A 70 6.56 1.48 0.52
C LEU A 70 7.73 0.83 1.27
N GLU A 71 8.89 1.51 1.36
CA GLU A 71 10.17 0.97 1.85
C GLU A 71 10.01 0.05 3.08
N PRO A 72 9.31 0.43 4.17
CA PRO A 72 9.23 -0.41 5.36
C PRO A 72 8.55 -1.77 5.12
N MET A 73 7.68 -1.86 4.12
CA MET A 73 6.86 -3.05 3.80
C MET A 73 7.48 -3.95 2.72
N LEU A 74 8.60 -3.54 2.13
CA LEU A 74 9.27 -4.26 1.05
C LEU A 74 10.37 -5.20 1.57
N SER A 75 10.57 -6.33 0.87
CA SER A 75 11.74 -7.19 1.06
C SER A 75 13.04 -6.47 0.67
N ALA A 76 14.19 -7.01 1.09
CA ALA A 76 15.49 -6.46 0.69
C ALA A 76 15.66 -6.42 -0.85
N GLU A 77 15.23 -7.47 -1.55
CA GLU A 77 15.25 -7.53 -3.03
C GLU A 77 14.36 -6.45 -3.66
N ALA A 78 13.14 -6.27 -3.14
CA ALA A 78 12.22 -5.27 -3.67
C ALA A 78 12.66 -3.81 -3.41
N ARG A 79 13.50 -3.57 -2.39
CA ARG A 79 14.08 -2.25 -2.13
C ARG A 79 15.25 -1.92 -3.04
N ASP A 80 15.91 -2.92 -3.61
CA ASP A 80 17.07 -2.73 -4.46
C ASP A 80 16.63 -2.18 -5.83
N PRO A 81 17.09 -0.98 -6.25
CA PRO A 81 16.84 -0.48 -7.60
C PRO A 81 17.56 -1.29 -8.70
N GLY A 82 18.38 -2.28 -8.32
CA GLY A 82 19.21 -3.06 -9.22
C GLY A 82 20.46 -2.29 -9.65
N PRO A 83 21.24 -2.82 -10.62
CA PRO A 83 22.44 -2.16 -11.11
C PRO A 83 22.08 -0.87 -11.85
N VAL A 84 22.19 0.26 -11.15
CA VAL A 84 21.99 1.59 -11.75
C VAL A 84 23.24 1.95 -12.55
N ILE A 85 23.17 1.85 -13.87
CA ILE A 85 24.20 2.44 -14.73
C ILE A 85 24.01 3.96 -14.71
N ILE A 86 24.99 4.68 -14.16
CA ILE A 86 24.92 6.14 -14.02
C ILE A 86 24.97 6.77 -15.41
N HIS A 87 23.79 7.20 -15.87
CA HIS A 87 23.58 8.01 -17.06
C HIS A 87 22.95 9.35 -16.66
N SER A 88 23.03 10.36 -17.54
CA SER A 88 22.43 11.69 -17.33
C SER A 88 20.93 11.64 -16.98
N GLU A 89 20.22 10.60 -17.44
CA GLU A 89 18.79 10.39 -17.19
C GLU A 89 18.47 10.05 -15.72
N LEU A 90 19.44 9.55 -14.93
CA LEU A 90 19.24 9.18 -13.52
C LEU A 90 18.85 10.37 -12.66
N ILE A 91 19.46 11.54 -12.91
CA ILE A 91 19.13 12.78 -12.18
C ILE A 91 17.65 13.11 -12.38
N SER A 92 17.18 13.08 -13.64
CA SER A 92 15.78 13.33 -13.95
C SER A 92 14.84 12.30 -13.30
N MET A 93 15.23 11.02 -13.26
CA MET A 93 14.44 9.99 -12.58
C MET A 93 14.32 10.24 -11.08
N ILE A 94 15.42 10.62 -10.42
CA ILE A 94 15.44 10.96 -8.98
C ILE A 94 14.55 12.18 -8.71
N GLU A 95 14.66 13.23 -9.53
CA GLU A 95 13.84 14.44 -9.38
C GLU A 95 12.35 14.17 -9.57
N LYS A 96 11.98 13.40 -10.59
CA LYS A 96 10.59 12.96 -10.81
C LYS A 96 10.11 12.11 -9.65
N SER A 97 10.92 11.16 -9.18
CA SER A 97 10.57 10.29 -8.07
C SER A 97 10.31 11.09 -6.79
N ARG A 98 11.18 12.06 -6.47
CA ARG A 98 10.99 13.01 -5.35
C ARG A 98 9.70 13.81 -5.49
N ARG A 99 9.38 14.31 -6.69
CA ARG A 99 8.11 15.01 -6.93
C ARG A 99 6.92 14.09 -6.66
N TYR A 100 6.91 12.89 -7.23
CA TYR A 100 5.80 11.96 -7.08
C TYR A 100 5.58 11.48 -5.64
N LEU A 101 6.61 11.48 -4.79
CA LEU A 101 6.44 11.22 -3.35
C LEU A 101 5.57 12.26 -2.63
N HIS A 102 5.44 13.47 -3.18
CA HIS A 102 4.54 14.51 -2.67
C HIS A 102 3.15 14.47 -3.32
N GLU A 103 2.94 13.60 -4.30
CA GLU A 103 1.73 13.51 -5.14
C GLU A 103 1.29 12.03 -5.23
N LEU A 104 1.21 11.34 -4.08
CA LEU A 104 0.89 9.91 -3.99
C LEU A 104 -0.52 9.57 -4.49
N ASP A 105 -1.41 10.55 -4.58
CA ASP A 105 -2.74 10.43 -5.20
C ASP A 105 -2.69 10.15 -6.70
N ARG A 106 -1.53 10.33 -7.35
CA ARG A 106 -1.26 9.86 -8.72
C ARG A 106 -1.16 8.34 -8.85
N ILE A 107 -1.05 7.63 -7.74
CA ILE A 107 -0.81 6.20 -7.72
C ILE A 107 -2.09 5.55 -7.22
N GLU A 108 -2.72 4.73 -8.05
CA GLU A 108 -3.91 3.98 -7.69
C GLU A 108 -3.56 2.50 -7.53
N ILE A 109 -3.74 1.96 -6.33
CA ILE A 109 -3.60 0.53 -6.06
C ILE A 109 -4.79 -0.21 -6.65
N LEU A 110 -4.52 -1.08 -7.61
CA LEU A 110 -5.53 -1.93 -8.25
C LEU A 110 -5.72 -3.25 -7.48
N SER A 111 -4.61 -3.84 -7.02
CA SER A 111 -4.63 -5.04 -6.21
C SER A 111 -3.36 -5.18 -5.39
N LEU A 112 -3.44 -5.85 -4.24
CA LEU A 112 -2.27 -6.26 -3.48
C LEU A 112 -2.50 -7.56 -2.72
N ARG A 113 -1.38 -8.23 -2.39
CA ARG A 113 -1.31 -9.31 -1.40
C ARG A 113 -0.24 -8.95 -0.39
N ALA A 114 -0.58 -9.05 0.89
CA ALA A 114 0.35 -8.79 1.98
C ALA A 114 0.23 -9.85 3.08
N ARG A 115 1.34 -10.08 3.77
CA ARG A 115 1.35 -10.74 5.09
C ARG A 115 1.48 -9.69 6.17
N PHE A 116 0.74 -9.87 7.26
CA PHE A 116 0.72 -8.98 8.41
C PHE A 116 1.10 -9.76 9.66
N ARG A 117 2.21 -9.39 10.31
CA ARG A 117 2.64 -9.95 11.59
C ARG A 117 1.83 -9.40 12.74
N GLY A 118 0.79 -10.13 13.13
CA GLY A 118 -0.02 -9.85 14.30
C GLY A 118 0.75 -10.09 15.60
N ASN A 119 0.07 -9.95 16.74
CA ASN A 119 0.69 -10.23 18.04
C ASN A 119 0.95 -11.73 18.26
N ASN A 120 0.07 -12.58 17.73
CA ASN A 120 0.10 -14.02 17.99
C ASN A 120 0.34 -14.83 16.71
N ASN A 121 -0.15 -14.34 15.57
CA ASN A 121 -0.14 -15.04 14.30
C ASN A 121 0.06 -14.06 13.16
N ASP A 122 0.56 -14.57 12.05
CA ASP A 122 0.59 -13.86 10.78
C ASP A 122 -0.76 -14.00 10.07
N HIS A 123 -1.14 -12.97 9.33
CA HIS A 123 -2.39 -12.89 8.61
C HIS A 123 -2.14 -12.53 7.15
N THR A 124 -2.80 -13.21 6.23
CA THR A 124 -2.82 -12.84 4.82
C THR A 124 -3.93 -11.84 4.56
N LEU A 125 -3.60 -10.74 3.88
CA LEU A 125 -4.51 -9.70 3.44
C LEU A 125 -4.46 -9.62 1.92
N MET A 126 -5.61 -9.39 1.30
CA MET A 126 -5.70 -9.11 -0.12
C MET A 126 -6.62 -7.93 -0.38
N LEU A 127 -6.26 -7.12 -1.37
CA LEU A 127 -7.16 -6.16 -2.02
C LEU A 127 -7.32 -6.60 -3.47
N THR A 128 -8.56 -6.75 -3.89
CA THR A 128 -8.95 -7.10 -5.26
C THR A 128 -10.07 -6.15 -5.72
N ASP A 129 -10.59 -6.36 -6.92
CA ASP A 129 -11.77 -5.66 -7.43
C ASP A 129 -13.02 -5.85 -6.54
N THR A 130 -13.13 -6.98 -5.84
CA THR A 130 -14.21 -7.23 -4.88
C THR A 130 -13.98 -6.59 -3.51
N GLY A 131 -12.86 -5.88 -3.31
CA GLY A 131 -12.50 -5.20 -2.07
C GLY A 131 -11.49 -5.98 -1.21
N TRP A 132 -11.42 -5.59 0.06
CA TRP A 132 -10.49 -6.15 1.04
C TRP A 132 -10.91 -7.54 1.50
N SER A 133 -9.92 -8.37 1.82
CA SER A 133 -10.11 -9.60 2.60
C SER A 133 -8.94 -9.79 3.57
N CYS A 134 -9.21 -10.48 4.67
CA CYS A 134 -8.21 -10.90 5.64
C CYS A 134 -8.61 -12.26 6.23
N ASP A 135 -7.65 -13.16 6.41
CA ASP A 135 -7.91 -14.51 6.94
C ASP A 135 -8.30 -14.56 8.43
N CYS A 136 -8.13 -13.45 9.16
CA CYS A 136 -8.38 -13.37 10.59
C CYS A 136 -9.87 -13.50 10.94
N SER A 137 -10.17 -14.04 12.13
CA SER A 137 -11.54 -14.26 12.59
C SER A 137 -12.37 -12.99 12.69
N THR A 138 -11.76 -11.84 13.02
CA THR A 138 -12.47 -10.56 13.12
C THR A 138 -13.03 -10.13 11.77
N PHE A 139 -12.27 -10.31 10.70
CA PHE A 139 -12.71 -9.95 9.35
C PHE A 139 -13.92 -10.77 8.91
N ARG A 140 -13.94 -12.07 9.22
CA ARG A 140 -15.07 -12.96 8.88
C ARG A 140 -16.40 -12.52 9.51
N VAL A 141 -16.35 -11.86 10.66
CA VAL A 141 -17.54 -11.43 11.40
C VAL A 141 -17.95 -10.01 11.00
N TRP A 142 -16.97 -9.10 10.87
CA TRP A 142 -17.23 -7.67 10.74
C TRP A 142 -16.98 -7.11 9.33
N ASN A 143 -16.49 -7.94 8.41
CA ASN A 143 -15.97 -7.52 7.11
C ASN A 143 -14.89 -6.41 7.19
N THR A 144 -14.24 -6.32 8.36
CA THR A 144 -13.13 -5.42 8.65
C THR A 144 -12.35 -5.95 9.85
N CYS A 145 -11.10 -5.52 9.99
CA CYS A 145 -10.26 -5.88 11.13
C CYS A 145 -9.15 -4.84 11.34
N ALA A 146 -8.43 -4.95 12.45
CA ALA A 146 -7.33 -4.04 12.75
C ALA A 146 -6.20 -4.07 11.69
N HIS A 147 -6.00 -5.20 11.01
CA HIS A 147 -4.96 -5.34 9.98
C HIS A 147 -5.33 -4.56 8.70
N VAL A 148 -6.55 -4.76 8.19
CA VAL A 148 -7.08 -4.02 7.03
C VAL A 148 -7.11 -2.53 7.33
N MET A 149 -7.66 -2.15 8.48
CA MET A 149 -7.72 -0.74 8.91
C MET A 149 -6.35 -0.08 9.07
N ALA A 150 -5.29 -0.84 9.36
CA ALA A 150 -3.93 -0.32 9.42
C ALA A 150 -3.38 -0.07 8.00
N LEU A 151 -3.52 -1.04 7.08
CA LEU A 151 -3.12 -0.85 5.68
C LEU A 151 -3.91 0.29 5.01
N GLN A 152 -5.20 0.41 5.29
CA GLN A 152 -6.03 1.52 4.80
C GLN A 152 -5.47 2.87 5.20
N ARG A 153 -4.94 3.00 6.43
CA ARG A 153 -4.32 4.22 6.92
C ARG A 153 -2.97 4.50 6.27
N ILE A 154 -2.11 3.48 6.18
CA ILE A 154 -0.77 3.61 5.58
C ILE A 154 -0.87 3.97 4.09
N LEU A 155 -1.78 3.31 3.38
CA LEU A 155 -1.92 3.40 1.92
C LEU A 155 -3.01 4.39 1.49
N ALA A 156 -3.61 5.15 2.42
CA ALA A 156 -4.74 6.03 2.19
C ALA A 156 -4.66 6.88 0.91
N PRO A 157 -3.55 7.59 0.61
CA PRO A 157 -3.49 8.42 -0.60
C PRO A 157 -3.53 7.59 -1.90
N MET A 158 -3.10 6.33 -1.86
CA MET A 158 -2.97 5.46 -3.02
C MET A 158 -4.15 4.51 -3.25
N LEU A 159 -5.05 4.39 -2.27
CA LEU A 159 -6.21 3.50 -2.39
C LEU A 159 -7.34 4.17 -3.19
N PRO A 160 -8.13 3.42 -3.97
CA PRO A 160 -9.39 3.94 -4.51
C PRO A 160 -10.36 4.22 -3.36
N THR A 161 -11.29 5.17 -3.54
CA THR A 161 -12.22 5.63 -2.48
C THR A 161 -12.92 4.48 -1.76
N VAL A 162 -13.47 3.53 -2.52
CA VAL A 162 -14.12 2.30 -2.01
C VAL A 162 -13.21 1.46 -1.11
N ALA A 163 -11.91 1.43 -1.35
CA ALA A 163 -10.95 0.67 -0.56
C ALA A 163 -10.44 1.45 0.67
N ARG A 164 -10.67 2.77 0.75
CA ARG A 164 -10.29 3.61 1.91
C ARG A 164 -11.25 3.44 3.07
N GLU A 165 -12.52 3.20 2.78
CA GLU A 165 -13.56 3.05 3.80
C GLU A 165 -13.41 1.70 4.52
N ALA A 166 -13.34 1.73 5.85
CA ALA A 166 -13.52 0.51 6.62
C ALA A 166 -14.93 0.00 6.30
N GLY A 167 -15.03 -1.20 5.72
CA GLY A 167 -16.28 -1.75 5.16
C GLY A 167 -17.49 -1.37 6.02
N THR A 168 -18.48 -0.74 5.38
CA THR A 168 -19.63 -0.03 5.95
C THR A 168 -20.08 -0.59 7.30
N ILE A 169 -19.46 -0.12 8.39
CA ILE A 169 -20.10 -0.14 9.69
C ILE A 169 -20.79 1.22 9.73
N ILE A 170 -22.12 1.21 9.63
CA ILE A 170 -22.94 2.33 10.08
C ILE A 170 -22.68 2.42 11.58
N VAL A 171 -21.59 3.07 11.95
CA VAL A 171 -21.39 3.55 13.29
C VAL A 171 -22.29 4.77 13.34
N GLU A 172 -23.43 4.65 14.00
CA GLU A 172 -24.34 5.77 14.26
C GLU A 172 -23.51 7.02 14.63
N ASP A 173 -23.84 8.16 14.00
CA ASP A 173 -23.11 9.44 14.00
C ASP A 173 -22.64 9.95 15.38
N HIS A 174 -23.11 9.35 16.47
CA HIS A 174 -22.78 9.68 17.85
C HIS A 174 -21.38 9.24 18.32
N LEU A 175 -20.65 8.40 17.57
CA LEU A 175 -19.29 7.96 17.97
C LEU A 175 -18.16 8.75 17.28
N VAL A 176 -18.45 9.50 16.23
CA VAL A 176 -17.47 10.37 15.55
C VAL A 176 -17.08 11.56 16.44
N SER A 177 -17.97 11.99 17.35
CA SER A 177 -17.67 13.10 18.28
C SER A 177 -16.68 12.76 19.39
N ALA A 178 -16.31 11.49 19.57
CA ALA A 178 -15.32 11.05 20.57
C ALA A 178 -13.88 10.99 20.03
N LEU A 179 -13.65 11.44 18.78
CA LEU A 179 -12.36 11.35 18.10
C LEU A 179 -11.76 12.71 17.69
N ASN A 180 -12.28 13.81 18.23
CA ASN A 180 -11.62 15.12 18.23
C ASN A 180 -11.01 15.41 19.60
#